data_AF-A0A7T6Z722-F1
#
_entry.id   AF-A0A7T6Z722-F1
#
_cell.length_a   1.000
_cell.length_b   1.000
_cell.length_c   1.000
_cell.angle_alpha   90.00
_cell.angle_beta   90.00
_cell.angle_gamma   90.00
#
_symmetry.space_group_name_H-M   'P 1'
#
loop_
_entity.id
_entity.type
_entity.pdbx_description
1 polymer ?
#
loop_
_entity_poly.entity_id
_entity_poly.type
_entity_poly.pdbx_seq_one_letter_code
_entity_poly.pdbx_strand_id
1 'polypeptide(L)'
;MRKEEAIVQELVSHLGGKENIASISNCMTRLRLNFHDYEKVQLDEIRNMDDVLGVVEDETLQIVLGPGTANKVAIALSETTGLTAGEDEDEHVAEDTKTQMKQKNKTPVKNFLKRIGNIFIPLIPALIASGLINGGAGLAENLGVDEQTTWLQMAQVIGGGLFAFLSILVGWTTAREFGGTPALGAVAGILIINPELEAITLFGDELVAGQGGVFAALLAAWVMAMVERFVRKFVPAALDILLTPFITVLVVGFATLIVLQPLAAGFSDVVQIGINFLLEIGGPIAGAVLAGFFLPLVMIGMHHGLTPIHLDFIETIGHTPILTILGMAGGGQVGAALAVYVKTRSQKLKDRVKGTVPAGFLGVGEPLLFGVTLPLGRPFVTACLGAAVGGAFQAVAGTGATGIGISGLSMIPIIAEGQYISYIIGLLIAYVFGFLFTYWFGFKEEMVKNLE
;
A
#
# COMPACT_ATOMS: atom_id res chain seq x y z
N MET A 1 -10.51 33.10 -5.25
CA MET A 1 -10.81 31.70 -4.88
C MET A 1 -9.52 30.94 -4.92
N ARG A 2 -9.23 30.15 -3.87
CA ARG A 2 -8.13 29.17 -3.93
C ARG A 2 -8.48 28.11 -4.97
N LYS A 3 -7.48 27.52 -5.62
CA LYS A 3 -7.68 26.51 -6.68
C LYS A 3 -8.59 25.38 -6.19
N GLU A 4 -8.43 24.99 -4.94
CA GLU A 4 -9.15 23.91 -4.29
C GLU A 4 -10.64 24.22 -4.04
N GLU A 5 -10.99 25.48 -3.79
CA GLU A 5 -12.39 25.92 -3.64
C GLU A 5 -13.17 25.81 -4.96
N ALA A 6 -12.49 26.08 -6.10
CA ALA A 6 -13.08 25.94 -7.42
C ALA A 6 -13.35 24.47 -7.76
N ILE A 7 -12.37 23.58 -7.46
CA ILE A 7 -12.52 22.12 -7.63
C ILE A 7 -13.69 21.60 -6.80
N VAL A 8 -13.85 22.06 -5.55
CA VAL A 8 -14.96 21.65 -4.68
C VAL A 8 -16.31 22.10 -5.24
N GLN A 9 -16.42 23.34 -5.72
CA GLN A 9 -17.69 23.84 -6.29
C GLN A 9 -18.13 23.02 -7.50
N GLU A 10 -17.19 22.72 -8.40
CA GLU A 10 -17.46 21.93 -9.60
C GLU A 10 -17.72 20.46 -9.25
N LEU A 11 -17.00 19.87 -8.30
CA LEU A 11 -17.31 18.52 -7.81
C LEU A 11 -18.73 18.46 -7.23
N VAL A 12 -19.08 19.37 -6.33
CA VAL A 12 -20.37 19.34 -5.64
C VAL A 12 -21.55 19.45 -6.62
N SER A 13 -21.43 20.19 -7.73
CA SER A 13 -22.49 20.26 -8.74
C SER A 13 -22.71 18.92 -9.46
N HIS A 14 -21.63 18.19 -9.76
CA HIS A 14 -21.71 16.88 -10.42
C HIS A 14 -22.01 15.71 -9.47
N LEU A 15 -21.83 15.90 -8.16
CA LEU A 15 -22.13 14.90 -7.13
C LEU A 15 -23.60 14.89 -6.65
N GLY A 16 -24.46 15.72 -7.25
CA GLY A 16 -25.86 15.85 -6.83
C GLY A 16 -26.07 16.80 -5.65
N GLY A 17 -25.10 17.67 -5.36
CA GLY A 17 -25.13 18.64 -4.28
C GLY A 17 -24.47 18.15 -2.98
N LYS A 18 -24.19 19.09 -2.08
CA LYS A 18 -23.46 18.82 -0.82
C LYS A 18 -24.21 17.86 0.11
N GLU A 19 -25.55 17.91 0.09
CA GLU A 19 -26.45 17.07 0.89
C GLU A 19 -26.49 15.61 0.42
N ASN A 20 -25.96 15.31 -0.77
CA ASN A 20 -25.90 13.94 -1.28
C ASN A 20 -24.66 13.17 -0.77
N ILE A 21 -23.67 13.88 -0.21
CA ILE A 21 -22.42 13.30 0.27
C ILE A 21 -22.65 12.78 1.68
N ALA A 22 -22.48 11.47 1.89
CA ALA A 22 -22.73 10.81 3.16
C ALA A 22 -21.47 10.74 4.03
N SER A 23 -20.30 10.48 3.44
CA SER A 23 -19.03 10.51 4.19
C SER A 23 -17.85 10.91 3.30
N ILE A 24 -16.85 11.54 3.94
CA ILE A 24 -15.64 12.04 3.31
C ILE A 24 -14.43 11.37 3.98
N SER A 25 -13.60 10.72 3.17
CA SER A 25 -12.26 10.30 3.59
C SER A 25 -11.27 10.58 2.46
N ASN A 26 -9.98 10.56 2.76
CA ASN A 26 -8.96 10.68 1.72
C ASN A 26 -7.72 9.88 2.08
N CYS A 27 -6.95 9.52 1.06
CA CYS A 27 -5.57 9.11 1.22
C CYS A 27 -4.66 10.20 0.64
N MET A 28 -3.40 9.85 0.37
CA MET A 28 -2.42 10.77 -0.20
C MET A 28 -2.87 11.33 -1.56
N THR A 29 -3.45 10.49 -2.43
CA THR A 29 -3.73 10.83 -3.84
C THR A 29 -5.21 10.79 -4.23
N ARG A 30 -6.09 10.32 -3.36
CA ARG A 30 -7.51 10.10 -3.67
C ARG A 30 -8.41 10.69 -2.61
N LEU A 31 -9.46 11.38 -3.06
CA LEU A 31 -10.65 11.71 -2.28
C LEU A 31 -11.62 10.54 -2.40
N ARG A 32 -12.18 10.10 -1.28
CA ARG A 32 -13.09 8.95 -1.18
C ARG A 32 -14.42 9.43 -0.62
N LEU A 33 -15.48 9.24 -1.38
CA LEU A 33 -16.82 9.73 -1.05
C LEU A 33 -17.83 8.59 -1.03
N ASN A 34 -18.70 8.60 -0.03
CA ASN A 34 -19.95 7.85 -0.04
C ASN A 34 -21.12 8.79 -0.29
N PHE A 35 -22.23 8.25 -0.80
CA PHE A 35 -23.40 9.04 -1.15
C PHE A 35 -24.68 8.43 -0.59
N HIS A 36 -25.66 9.29 -0.32
CA HIS A 36 -27.02 8.89 -0.01
C HIS A 36 -27.74 8.37 -1.25
N ASP A 37 -27.48 8.96 -2.43
CA ASP A 37 -28.08 8.57 -3.70
C ASP A 37 -27.03 8.60 -4.82
N TYR A 38 -26.60 7.42 -5.25
CA TYR A 38 -25.57 7.27 -6.27
C TYR A 38 -26.06 7.64 -7.68
N GLU A 39 -27.37 7.58 -7.95
CA GLU A 39 -27.90 7.86 -9.29
C GLU A 39 -27.76 9.34 -9.67
N LYS A 40 -27.58 10.22 -8.68
CA LYS A 40 -27.34 11.65 -8.89
C LYS A 40 -25.90 11.99 -9.27
N VAL A 41 -24.98 11.02 -9.20
CA VAL A 41 -23.56 11.24 -9.47
C VAL A 41 -23.29 11.18 -10.97
N GLN A 42 -22.81 12.28 -11.54
CA GLN A 42 -22.47 12.42 -12.95
C GLN A 42 -21.02 11.98 -13.21
N LEU A 43 -20.78 10.67 -13.20
CA LEU A 43 -19.45 10.05 -13.34
C LEU A 43 -18.66 10.53 -14.57
N ASP A 44 -19.31 10.62 -15.72
CA ASP A 44 -18.64 10.99 -16.96
C ASP A 44 -18.18 12.46 -16.95
N GLU A 45 -18.96 13.34 -16.34
CA GLU A 45 -18.58 14.75 -16.16
C GLU A 45 -17.40 14.89 -15.19
N ILE A 46 -17.43 14.15 -14.07
CA ILE A 46 -16.32 14.16 -13.08
C ILE A 46 -15.03 13.64 -13.71
N ARG A 47 -15.10 12.65 -14.60
CA ARG A 47 -13.92 12.13 -15.35
C ARG A 47 -13.33 13.15 -16.31
N ASN A 48 -14.13 14.09 -16.82
CA ASN A 48 -13.74 15.08 -17.80
C ASN A 48 -13.21 16.39 -17.18
N MET A 49 -13.40 16.59 -15.87
CA MET A 49 -12.84 17.73 -15.13
C MET A 49 -11.32 17.79 -15.26
N ASP A 50 -10.77 18.97 -15.54
CA ASP A 50 -9.33 19.13 -15.82
C ASP A 50 -8.43 18.79 -14.62
N ASP A 51 -8.93 18.97 -13.39
CA ASP A 51 -8.21 18.68 -12.15
C ASP A 51 -8.40 17.24 -11.64
N VAL A 52 -9.25 16.44 -12.30
CA VAL A 52 -9.48 15.02 -11.96
C VAL A 52 -8.59 14.13 -12.83
N LEU A 53 -7.66 13.42 -12.20
CA LEU A 53 -6.72 12.52 -12.89
C LEU A 53 -7.34 11.15 -13.20
N GLY A 54 -8.47 10.83 -12.58
CA GLY A 54 -9.20 9.59 -12.78
C GLY A 54 -10.27 9.37 -11.73
N VAL A 55 -11.20 8.47 -12.02
CA VAL A 55 -12.29 8.09 -11.12
C VAL A 55 -12.33 6.58 -11.03
N VAL A 56 -12.29 6.05 -9.81
CA VAL A 56 -12.34 4.61 -9.53
C VAL A 56 -13.55 4.32 -8.65
N GLU A 57 -14.40 3.42 -9.12
CA GLU A 57 -15.57 2.95 -8.39
C GLU A 57 -15.20 1.66 -7.63
N ASP A 58 -15.24 1.70 -6.29
CA ASP A 58 -14.99 0.53 -5.42
C ASP A 58 -16.02 0.47 -4.26
N GLU A 59 -15.61 0.50 -2.99
CA GLU A 59 -16.55 0.63 -1.85
C GLU A 59 -17.04 2.06 -1.64
N THR A 60 -16.23 3.01 -2.08
CA THR A 60 -16.50 4.44 -2.14
C THR A 60 -16.14 4.92 -3.54
N LEU A 61 -16.71 6.05 -3.97
CA LEU A 61 -16.23 6.70 -5.19
C LEU A 61 -14.89 7.36 -4.90
N GLN A 62 -13.86 6.95 -5.63
CA GLN A 62 -12.52 7.47 -5.44
C GLN A 62 -12.16 8.40 -6.59
N ILE A 63 -12.02 9.69 -6.27
CA ILE A 63 -11.61 10.73 -7.19
C ILE A 63 -10.11 10.93 -7.02
N VAL A 64 -9.35 10.61 -8.07
CA VAL A 64 -7.89 10.70 -8.06
C VAL A 64 -7.50 12.14 -8.39
N LEU A 65 -7.00 12.87 -7.40
CA LEU A 65 -6.60 14.29 -7.51
C LEU A 65 -5.08 14.47 -7.45
N GLY A 66 -4.35 13.41 -7.07
CA GLY A 66 -2.90 13.44 -6.90
C GLY A 66 -2.46 13.89 -5.50
N PRO A 67 -1.14 13.73 -5.21
CA PRO A 67 -0.58 13.97 -3.88
C PRO A 67 -0.71 15.43 -3.47
N GLY A 68 -1.15 15.66 -2.22
CA GLY A 68 -1.32 17.01 -1.65
C GLY A 68 -2.65 17.69 -2.05
N THR A 69 -3.08 17.56 -3.30
CA THR A 69 -4.37 18.09 -3.76
C THR A 69 -5.54 17.35 -3.12
N ALA A 70 -5.49 16.02 -3.05
CA ALA A 70 -6.55 15.21 -2.46
C ALA A 70 -6.86 15.61 -1.01
N ASN A 71 -5.83 15.87 -0.21
CA ASN A 71 -5.99 16.29 1.19
C ASN A 71 -6.60 17.68 1.31
N LYS A 72 -6.13 18.65 0.51
CA LYS A 72 -6.67 20.02 0.55
C LYS A 72 -8.12 20.09 0.07
N VAL A 73 -8.47 19.31 -0.95
CA VAL A 73 -9.84 19.21 -1.46
C VAL A 73 -10.74 18.51 -0.43
N ALA A 74 -10.25 17.46 0.25
CA ALA A 74 -11.00 16.82 1.33
C ALA A 74 -11.31 17.80 2.47
N ILE A 75 -10.35 18.62 2.89
CA ILE A 75 -10.54 19.66 3.91
C ILE A 75 -11.55 20.70 3.45
N ALA A 76 -11.39 21.25 2.24
CA ALA A 76 -12.31 22.26 1.70
C ALA A 76 -13.74 21.71 1.50
N LEU A 77 -13.86 20.44 1.12
CA LEU A 77 -15.14 19.75 1.00
C LEU A 77 -15.78 19.51 2.37
N SER A 78 -14.98 19.17 3.38
CA SER A 78 -15.42 19.05 4.78
C SER A 78 -15.96 20.38 5.31
N GLU A 79 -15.25 21.48 5.05
CA GLU A 79 -15.70 22.85 5.39
C GLU A 79 -17.01 23.23 4.69
N THR A 80 -17.23 22.75 3.45
CA THR A 80 -18.42 23.06 2.65
C THR A 80 -19.64 22.21 3.01
N THR A 81 -19.41 20.96 3.41
CA THR A 81 -20.46 19.97 3.74
C THR A 81 -20.79 19.92 5.22
N GLY A 82 -19.87 20.34 6.10
CA GLY A 82 -19.99 20.20 7.55
C GLY A 82 -19.63 18.81 8.07
N LEU A 83 -19.17 17.90 7.21
CA LEU A 83 -18.75 16.55 7.57
C LEU A 83 -17.27 16.53 7.96
N THR A 84 -16.91 15.82 9.03
CA THR A 84 -15.51 15.66 9.45
C THR A 84 -14.81 14.61 8.59
N ALA A 85 -13.68 14.97 7.96
CA ALA A 85 -12.84 14.00 7.26
C ALA A 85 -12.27 12.97 8.24
N GLY A 86 -12.85 11.76 8.27
CA GLY A 86 -12.39 10.66 9.12
C GLY A 86 -13.37 10.17 10.20
N GLU A 87 -14.60 10.68 10.26
CA GLU A 87 -15.66 10.13 11.12
C GLU A 87 -16.71 9.40 10.27
N ASP A 88 -16.85 8.09 10.52
CA ASP A 88 -18.00 7.31 10.10
C ASP A 88 -19.17 7.64 11.04
N GLU A 89 -20.07 8.53 10.63
CA GLU A 89 -21.39 8.63 11.26
C GLU A 89 -22.46 7.95 10.39
N ASP A 90 -23.33 7.20 11.09
CA ASP A 90 -24.52 6.45 10.68
C ASP A 90 -24.36 5.08 9.98
N GLU A 91 -24.42 4.03 10.82
CA GLU A 91 -24.53 2.59 10.49
C GLU A 91 -25.75 2.23 9.60
N HIS A 92 -26.71 3.14 9.40
CA HIS A 92 -27.95 2.85 8.66
C HIS A 92 -27.93 3.21 7.16
N VAL A 93 -26.94 3.96 6.67
CA VAL A 93 -26.84 4.31 5.23
C VAL A 93 -25.99 3.27 4.45
N ALA A 94 -25.20 2.46 5.17
CA ALA A 94 -24.25 1.53 4.57
C ALA A 94 -24.87 0.25 3.97
N GLU A 95 -26.16 -0.06 4.20
CA GLU A 95 -26.78 -1.31 3.71
C GLU A 95 -27.33 -1.21 2.28
N ASP A 96 -27.94 -0.07 1.92
CA ASP A 96 -28.59 0.11 0.61
C ASP A 96 -27.59 0.43 -0.52
N THR A 97 -26.53 1.21 -0.22
CA THR A 97 -25.45 1.48 -1.20
C THR A 97 -24.58 0.24 -1.45
N LYS A 98 -24.44 -0.64 -0.44
CA LYS A 98 -23.71 -1.92 -0.57
C LYS A 98 -24.40 -2.93 -1.49
N THR A 99 -25.70 -2.83 -1.73
CA THR A 99 -26.43 -3.84 -2.51
C THR A 99 -26.34 -3.59 -4.01
N GLN A 100 -26.29 -2.33 -4.45
CA GLN A 100 -26.26 -1.98 -5.88
C GLN A 100 -24.85 -2.08 -6.51
N MET A 101 -23.78 -1.75 -5.77
CA MET A 101 -22.40 -1.81 -6.29
C MET A 101 -21.79 -3.22 -6.30
N LYS A 102 -22.39 -4.19 -5.60
CA LYS A 102 -21.90 -5.58 -5.49
C LYS A 102 -21.93 -6.39 -6.79
N GLN A 103 -22.49 -5.88 -7.89
CA GLN A 103 -22.76 -6.72 -9.08
C GLN A 103 -21.64 -6.80 -10.12
N LYS A 104 -20.53 -6.03 -10.07
CA LYS A 104 -19.61 -5.95 -11.23
C LYS A 104 -18.25 -6.64 -11.17
N ASN A 105 -17.82 -7.30 -10.08
CA ASN A 105 -16.80 -8.40 -10.15
C ASN A 105 -16.49 -8.98 -8.75
N LYS A 106 -17.10 -10.12 -8.42
CA LYS A 106 -16.86 -10.87 -7.17
C LYS A 106 -15.92 -12.06 -7.42
N THR A 107 -14.61 -11.86 -7.39
CA THR A 107 -13.66 -12.97 -7.23
C THR A 107 -13.24 -13.08 -5.77
N PRO A 108 -13.35 -14.26 -5.12
CA PRO A 108 -12.98 -14.46 -3.71
C PRO A 108 -11.56 -13.99 -3.37
N VAL A 109 -10.62 -14.18 -4.30
CA VAL A 109 -9.21 -13.76 -4.18
C VAL A 109 -9.09 -12.23 -4.06
N LYS A 110 -9.86 -11.46 -4.85
CA LYS A 110 -9.85 -10.00 -4.78
C LYS A 110 -10.32 -9.50 -3.42
N ASN A 111 -11.39 -10.10 -2.88
CA ASN A 111 -11.91 -9.73 -1.56
C ASN A 111 -10.92 -10.06 -0.44
N PHE A 112 -10.22 -11.20 -0.55
CA PHE A 112 -9.18 -11.57 0.40
C PHE A 112 -8.01 -10.57 0.38
N LEU A 113 -7.45 -10.29 -0.81
CA LEU A 113 -6.36 -9.31 -0.95
C LEU A 113 -6.78 -7.90 -0.50
N LYS A 114 -8.04 -7.52 -0.72
CA LYS A 114 -8.59 -6.26 -0.23
C LYS A 114 -8.61 -6.17 1.29
N ARG A 115 -9.10 -7.23 1.97
CA ARG A 115 -9.07 -7.31 3.45
C ARG A 115 -7.65 -7.19 3.98
N ILE A 116 -6.70 -7.91 3.38
CA ILE A 116 -5.28 -7.78 3.73
C ILE A 116 -4.80 -6.34 3.51
N GLY A 117 -5.10 -5.73 2.37
CA GLY A 117 -4.77 -4.33 2.10
C GLY A 117 -5.32 -3.37 3.16
N ASN A 118 -6.57 -3.55 3.60
CA ASN A 118 -7.19 -2.69 4.62
C ASN A 118 -6.49 -2.75 5.99
N ILE A 119 -5.80 -3.85 6.30
CA ILE A 119 -5.00 -3.99 7.53
C ILE A 119 -3.76 -3.07 7.46
N PHE A 120 -3.10 -3.00 6.30
CA PHE A 120 -1.81 -2.31 6.16
C PHE A 120 -1.91 -0.90 5.61
N ILE A 121 -2.92 -0.55 4.82
CA ILE A 121 -3.11 0.81 4.26
C ILE A 121 -3.04 1.90 5.35
N PRO A 122 -3.69 1.76 6.52
CA PRO A 122 -3.58 2.72 7.61
C PRO A 122 -2.16 2.87 8.18
N LEU A 123 -1.30 1.86 8.01
CA LEU A 123 0.08 1.84 8.50
C LEU A 123 1.08 2.42 7.49
N ILE A 124 0.72 2.52 6.20
CA ILE A 124 1.61 2.98 5.13
C ILE A 124 2.27 4.34 5.44
N PRO A 125 1.56 5.39 5.91
CA PRO A 125 2.20 6.68 6.18
C PRO A 125 3.32 6.58 7.22
N ALA A 126 3.11 5.80 8.28
CA ALA A 126 4.11 5.55 9.30
C ALA A 126 5.29 4.74 8.73
N LEU A 127 5.00 3.67 7.98
CA LEU A 127 6.02 2.82 7.34
C LEU A 127 6.94 3.63 6.41
N ILE A 128 6.37 4.54 5.62
CA ILE A 128 7.14 5.42 4.74
C ILE A 128 8.04 6.36 5.54
N ALA A 129 7.49 7.02 6.57
CA ALA A 129 8.27 7.95 7.40
C ALA A 129 9.44 7.23 8.09
N SER A 130 9.16 6.09 8.73
CA SER A 130 10.14 5.25 9.40
C SER A 130 11.19 4.69 8.45
N GLY A 131 10.76 4.20 7.28
CA GLY A 131 11.66 3.72 6.22
C GLY A 131 12.59 4.81 5.73
N LEU A 132 12.08 6.00 5.39
CA LEU A 132 12.91 7.11 4.90
C LEU A 132 13.92 7.60 5.93
N ILE A 133 13.55 7.66 7.22
CA ILE A 133 14.46 8.04 8.30
C ILE A 133 15.57 6.99 8.47
N ASN A 134 15.21 5.70 8.54
CA ASN A 134 16.19 4.61 8.63
C ASN A 134 17.10 4.54 7.40
N GLY A 135 16.54 4.71 6.21
CA GLY A 135 17.33 4.73 4.99
C GLY A 135 18.28 5.93 4.93
N GLY A 136 17.84 7.09 5.39
CA GLY A 136 18.69 8.28 5.51
C GLY A 136 19.83 8.08 6.51
N ALA A 137 19.54 7.46 7.65
CA ALA A 137 20.54 7.08 8.65
C ALA A 137 21.56 6.09 8.07
N GLY A 138 21.09 4.99 7.46
CA GLY A 138 21.97 4.00 6.83
C GLY A 138 22.78 4.57 5.66
N LEU A 139 22.24 5.51 4.89
CA LEU A 139 23.01 6.22 3.87
C LEU A 139 24.12 7.09 4.49
N ALA A 140 23.84 7.78 5.60
CA ALA A 140 24.82 8.59 6.30
C ALA A 140 25.98 7.74 6.83
N GLU A 141 25.68 6.59 7.44
CA GLU A 141 26.67 5.60 7.88
C GLU A 141 27.58 5.15 6.73
N ASN A 142 26.97 4.78 5.61
CA ASN A 142 27.70 4.36 4.42
C ASN A 142 28.56 5.46 3.80
N LEU A 143 28.21 6.73 4.00
CA LEU A 143 29.01 7.89 3.59
C LEU A 143 30.15 8.22 4.59
N GLY A 144 30.30 7.42 5.64
CA GLY A 144 31.37 7.54 6.64
C GLY A 144 31.01 8.39 7.85
N VAL A 145 29.72 8.66 8.10
CA VAL A 145 29.29 9.23 9.38
C VAL A 145 29.43 8.17 10.47
N ASP A 146 30.04 8.54 11.59
CA ASP A 146 30.18 7.67 12.75
C ASP A 146 28.81 7.33 13.36
N GLU A 147 28.50 6.03 13.43
CA GLU A 147 27.30 5.43 14.04
C GLU A 147 27.08 5.87 15.49
N GLN A 148 28.15 6.27 16.20
CA GLN A 148 28.07 6.73 17.58
C GLN A 148 27.63 8.20 17.72
N THR A 149 27.43 8.91 16.61
CA THR A 149 26.92 10.28 16.66
C THR A 149 25.49 10.32 17.20
N THR A 150 25.24 11.20 18.16
CA THR A 150 23.95 11.26 18.88
C THR A 150 22.75 11.44 17.95
N TRP A 151 22.86 12.28 16.91
CA TRP A 151 21.76 12.51 15.98
C TRP A 151 21.42 11.26 15.15
N LEU A 152 22.43 10.44 14.84
CA LEU A 152 22.27 9.23 14.04
C LEU A 152 21.61 8.12 14.86
N GLN A 153 22.03 7.93 16.12
CA GLN A 153 21.34 7.06 17.08
C GLN A 153 19.88 7.49 17.29
N MET A 154 19.61 8.80 17.41
CA MET A 154 18.24 9.31 17.49
C MET A 154 17.44 8.99 16.22
N ALA A 155 18.04 9.16 15.04
CA ALA A 155 17.40 8.84 13.77
C ALA A 155 17.08 7.35 13.64
N GLN A 156 18.03 6.46 14.01
CA GLN A 156 17.83 5.01 14.04
C GLN A 156 16.69 4.61 14.99
N VAL A 157 16.57 5.22 16.17
CA VAL A 157 15.46 4.95 17.10
C VAL A 157 14.13 5.44 16.54
N ILE A 158 14.09 6.65 15.98
CA ILE A 158 12.85 7.22 15.40
C ILE A 158 12.40 6.40 14.19
N GLY A 159 13.32 6.01 13.31
CA GLY A 159 13.01 5.22 12.12
C GLY A 159 12.72 3.75 12.46
N GLY A 160 13.54 3.13 13.31
CA GLY A 160 13.45 1.71 13.66
C GLY A 160 12.33 1.36 14.64
N GLY A 161 11.90 2.31 15.48
CA GLY A 161 10.90 2.06 16.51
C GLY A 161 9.58 1.50 15.98
N LEU A 162 9.12 1.96 14.82
CA LEU A 162 7.92 1.41 14.19
C LEU A 162 8.06 -0.08 13.86
N PHE A 163 9.20 -0.48 13.30
CA PHE A 163 9.44 -1.87 12.91
C PHE A 163 9.55 -2.78 14.13
N ALA A 164 10.16 -2.30 15.22
CA ALA A 164 10.24 -3.03 16.50
C ALA A 164 8.86 -3.31 17.12
N PHE A 165 7.87 -2.45 16.88
CA PHE A 165 6.51 -2.58 17.41
C PHE A 165 5.45 -2.87 16.34
N LEU A 166 5.88 -3.30 15.15
CA LEU A 166 5.01 -3.46 13.99
C LEU A 166 3.91 -4.49 14.24
N SER A 167 4.25 -5.61 14.89
CA SER A 167 3.30 -6.67 15.26
C SER A 167 2.14 -6.16 16.11
N ILE A 168 2.36 -5.15 16.97
CA ILE A 168 1.31 -4.51 17.77
C ILE A 168 0.33 -3.75 16.86
N LEU A 169 0.85 -2.94 15.95
CA LEU A 169 0.04 -2.13 15.04
C LEU A 169 -0.73 -2.98 14.03
N VAL A 170 -0.09 -4.03 13.51
CA VAL A 170 -0.74 -5.02 12.63
C VAL A 170 -1.84 -5.74 13.39
N GLY A 171 -1.60 -6.15 14.63
CA GLY A 171 -2.62 -6.77 15.47
C GLY A 171 -3.82 -5.84 15.69
N TRP A 172 -3.57 -4.57 16.00
CA TRP A 172 -4.60 -3.55 16.16
C TRP A 172 -5.48 -3.38 14.91
N THR A 173 -4.86 -3.16 13.75
CA THR A 173 -5.60 -2.95 12.50
C THR A 173 -6.28 -4.22 12.00
N THR A 174 -5.70 -5.40 12.27
CA THR A 174 -6.30 -6.70 11.97
C THR A 174 -7.58 -6.91 12.78
N ALA A 175 -7.53 -6.73 14.10
CA ALA A 175 -8.72 -6.88 14.93
C ALA A 175 -9.84 -5.93 14.47
N ARG A 176 -9.49 -4.67 14.15
CA ARG A 176 -10.45 -3.70 13.59
C ARG A 176 -11.09 -4.19 12.29
N GLU A 177 -10.30 -4.66 11.33
CA GLU A 177 -10.78 -5.15 10.02
C GLU A 177 -11.73 -6.36 10.16
N PHE A 178 -11.53 -7.21 11.17
CA PHE A 178 -12.36 -8.39 11.40
C PHE A 178 -13.50 -8.18 12.42
N GLY A 179 -13.68 -6.94 12.89
CA GLY A 179 -14.77 -6.54 13.80
C GLY A 179 -14.56 -6.96 15.25
N GLY A 180 -13.32 -7.16 15.67
CA GLY A 180 -12.92 -7.35 17.07
C GLY A 180 -12.41 -6.04 17.70
N THR A 181 -12.14 -6.08 19.01
CA THR A 181 -11.61 -4.94 19.76
C THR A 181 -10.15 -4.69 19.39
N PRO A 182 -9.77 -3.51 18.85
CA PRO A 182 -8.40 -3.24 18.41
C PRO A 182 -7.34 -3.40 19.50
N ALA A 183 -7.67 -3.03 20.74
CA ALA A 183 -6.76 -3.21 21.87
C ALA A 183 -6.42 -4.68 22.14
N LEU A 184 -7.37 -5.60 21.97
CA LEU A 184 -7.10 -7.04 22.08
C LEU A 184 -6.23 -7.51 20.92
N GLY A 185 -6.48 -7.02 19.70
CA GLY A 185 -5.59 -7.24 18.57
C GLY A 185 -4.14 -6.80 18.85
N ALA A 186 -3.94 -5.63 19.45
CA ALA A 186 -2.62 -5.17 19.89
C ALA A 186 -2.01 -6.10 20.96
N VAL A 187 -2.80 -6.63 21.90
CA VAL A 187 -2.33 -7.64 22.86
C VAL A 187 -1.82 -8.89 22.14
N ALA A 188 -2.48 -9.35 21.07
CA ALA A 188 -1.99 -10.47 20.26
C ALA A 188 -0.59 -10.18 19.69
N GLY A 189 -0.37 -8.97 19.17
CA GLY A 189 0.93 -8.51 18.70
C GLY A 189 1.99 -8.41 19.80
N ILE A 190 1.62 -7.87 20.97
CA ILE A 190 2.49 -7.78 22.15
C ILE A 190 2.96 -9.17 22.59
N LEU A 191 2.04 -10.13 22.65
CA LEU A 191 2.38 -11.50 23.06
C LEU A 191 3.46 -12.10 22.17
N ILE A 192 3.41 -11.86 20.86
CA ILE A 192 4.34 -12.44 19.90
C ILE A 192 5.75 -11.90 20.08
N ILE A 193 5.90 -10.60 20.29
CA ILE A 193 7.21 -9.94 20.38
C ILE A 193 7.72 -9.84 21.82
N ASN A 194 7.04 -10.46 22.79
CA ASN A 194 7.41 -10.34 24.20
C ASN A 194 8.71 -11.10 24.47
N PRO A 195 9.78 -10.43 24.94
CA PRO A 195 11.05 -11.09 25.25
C PRO A 195 10.93 -12.19 26.32
N GLU A 196 9.94 -12.08 27.22
CA GLU A 196 9.69 -13.07 28.28
C GLU A 196 9.28 -14.45 27.72
N LEU A 197 8.94 -14.55 26.44
CA LEU A 197 8.72 -15.84 25.80
C LEU A 197 9.97 -16.72 25.83
N GLU A 198 11.16 -16.14 25.70
CA GLU A 198 12.43 -16.88 25.67
C GLU A 198 12.74 -17.59 26.99
N ALA A 199 12.11 -17.17 28.09
CA ALA A 199 12.21 -17.86 29.38
C ALA A 199 11.30 -19.09 29.51
N ILE A 200 10.44 -19.37 28.52
CA ILE A 200 9.45 -20.46 28.55
C ILE A 200 9.93 -21.62 27.67
N THR A 201 10.05 -22.81 28.26
CA THR A 201 10.31 -24.05 27.52
C THR A 201 8.99 -24.78 27.23
N LEU A 202 8.74 -25.09 25.95
CA LEU A 202 7.57 -25.83 25.50
C LEU A 202 8.02 -27.00 24.62
N PHE A 203 7.55 -28.22 24.93
CA PHE A 203 7.91 -29.45 24.20
C PHE A 203 9.41 -29.77 24.08
N GLY A 204 10.25 -29.15 24.92
CA GLY A 204 11.70 -29.36 24.95
C GLY A 204 12.50 -28.23 24.30
N ASP A 205 11.85 -27.28 23.65
CA ASP A 205 12.47 -26.12 23.01
C ASP A 205 12.05 -24.82 23.72
N GLU A 206 12.95 -23.83 23.76
CA GLU A 206 12.61 -22.47 24.23
C GLU A 206 11.74 -21.78 23.17
N LEU A 207 10.71 -21.06 23.61
CA LEU A 207 9.92 -20.24 22.69
C LEU A 207 10.77 -19.07 22.18
N VAL A 208 10.52 -18.65 20.94
CA VAL A 208 11.28 -17.58 20.30
C VAL A 208 10.41 -16.33 20.20
N ALA A 209 10.88 -15.22 20.76
CA ALA A 209 10.21 -13.94 20.60
C ALA A 209 10.23 -13.52 19.12
N GLY A 210 9.09 -13.07 18.61
CA GLY A 210 8.92 -12.73 17.20
C GLY A 210 8.77 -13.93 16.24
N GLN A 211 8.67 -15.17 16.75
CA GLN A 211 8.49 -16.34 15.88
C GLN A 211 7.25 -16.19 14.98
N GLY A 212 7.46 -16.34 13.66
CA GLY A 212 6.43 -16.17 12.63
C GLY A 212 6.07 -14.72 12.29
N GLY A 213 6.75 -13.74 12.92
CA GLY A 213 6.71 -12.32 12.58
C GLY A 213 5.32 -11.72 12.41
N VAL A 214 5.20 -10.83 11.41
CA VAL A 214 3.94 -10.18 11.00
C VAL A 214 2.84 -11.21 10.69
N PHE A 215 3.16 -12.37 10.14
CA PHE A 215 2.15 -13.40 9.88
C PHE A 215 1.55 -13.97 11.16
N ALA A 216 2.36 -14.19 12.19
CA ALA A 216 1.88 -14.60 13.50
C ALA A 216 0.97 -13.52 14.10
N ALA A 217 1.33 -12.23 13.97
CA ALA A 217 0.53 -11.12 14.49
C ALA A 217 -0.84 -11.02 13.83
N LEU A 218 -0.87 -11.15 12.50
CA LEU A 218 -2.09 -11.16 11.72
C LEU A 218 -2.97 -12.36 12.09
N LEU A 219 -2.39 -13.56 12.15
CA LEU A 219 -3.12 -14.78 12.46
C LEU A 219 -3.69 -14.74 13.89
N ALA A 220 -2.88 -14.37 14.87
CA ALA A 220 -3.28 -14.28 16.27
C ALA A 220 -4.37 -13.22 16.48
N ALA A 221 -4.23 -12.02 15.90
CA ALA A 221 -5.25 -10.97 16.03
C ALA A 221 -6.56 -11.33 15.31
N TRP A 222 -6.48 -12.02 14.16
CA TRP A 222 -7.66 -12.52 13.47
C TRP A 222 -8.42 -13.57 14.30
N VAL A 223 -7.70 -14.54 14.86
CA VAL A 223 -8.28 -15.54 15.77
C VAL A 223 -8.83 -14.85 17.02
N MET A 224 -8.13 -13.84 17.54
CA MET A 224 -8.59 -13.07 18.70
C MET A 224 -9.93 -12.39 18.44
N ALA A 225 -10.09 -11.71 17.30
CA ALA A 225 -11.35 -11.09 16.90
C ALA A 225 -12.48 -12.14 16.73
N MET A 226 -12.16 -13.32 16.19
CA MET A 226 -13.14 -14.39 16.02
C MET A 226 -13.61 -14.96 17.36
N VAL A 227 -12.67 -15.28 18.25
CA VAL A 227 -12.95 -15.83 19.57
C VAL A 227 -13.69 -14.81 20.43
N GLU A 228 -13.29 -13.53 20.40
CA GLU A 228 -13.98 -12.46 21.12
C GLU A 228 -15.46 -12.39 20.77
N ARG A 229 -15.77 -12.33 19.48
CA ARG A 229 -17.14 -12.27 18.98
C ARG A 229 -17.92 -13.54 19.26
N PHE A 230 -17.25 -14.68 19.35
CA PHE A 230 -17.87 -15.94 19.72
C PHE A 230 -18.22 -15.97 21.21
N VAL A 231 -17.24 -15.67 22.09
CA VAL A 231 -17.42 -15.65 23.55
C VAL A 231 -18.52 -14.66 23.95
N ARG A 232 -18.56 -13.47 23.33
CA ARG A 232 -19.58 -12.44 23.57
C ARG A 232 -21.01 -12.92 23.37
N LYS A 233 -21.24 -13.96 22.54
CA LYS A 233 -22.57 -14.55 22.34
C LYS A 233 -23.07 -15.38 23.52
N PHE A 234 -22.15 -15.87 24.37
CA PHE A 234 -22.47 -16.76 25.49
C PHE A 234 -22.36 -16.06 26.85
N VAL A 235 -21.59 -14.98 26.93
CA VAL A 235 -21.41 -14.22 28.17
C VAL A 235 -22.63 -13.34 28.43
N PRO A 236 -23.23 -13.37 29.65
CA PRO A 236 -24.29 -12.44 30.01
C PRO A 236 -23.83 -10.99 29.95
N ALA A 237 -24.68 -10.07 29.49
CA ALA A 237 -24.32 -8.66 29.28
C ALA A 237 -23.68 -7.99 30.51
N ALA A 238 -24.10 -8.35 31.73
CA ALA A 238 -23.54 -7.81 32.98
C ALA A 238 -22.06 -8.19 33.21
N LEU A 239 -21.59 -9.27 32.60
CA LEU A 239 -20.22 -9.79 32.75
C LEU A 239 -19.37 -9.60 31.49
N ASP A 240 -19.95 -9.11 30.40
CA ASP A 240 -19.31 -9.03 29.08
C ASP A 240 -18.02 -8.18 29.10
N ILE A 241 -18.05 -7.04 29.79
CA ILE A 241 -16.90 -6.15 29.94
C ILE A 241 -15.68 -6.81 30.62
N LEU A 242 -15.91 -7.84 31.43
CA LEU A 242 -14.86 -8.52 32.21
C LEU A 242 -14.51 -9.88 31.61
N LEU A 243 -15.50 -10.75 31.39
CA LEU A 243 -15.27 -12.14 30.99
C LEU A 243 -14.90 -12.28 29.51
N THR A 244 -15.51 -11.50 28.62
CA THR A 244 -15.22 -11.62 27.18
C THR A 244 -13.76 -11.33 26.87
N PRO A 245 -13.18 -10.17 27.24
CA PRO A 245 -11.76 -9.91 26.99
C PRO A 245 -10.85 -10.88 27.75
N PHE A 246 -11.17 -11.24 29.00
CA PHE A 246 -10.39 -12.20 29.80
C PHE A 246 -10.28 -13.57 29.11
N ILE A 247 -11.42 -14.19 28.77
CA ILE A 247 -11.47 -15.51 28.13
C ILE A 247 -10.78 -15.45 26.77
N THR A 248 -11.02 -14.39 26.00
CA THR A 248 -10.44 -14.20 24.67
C THR A 248 -8.92 -14.17 24.74
N VAL A 249 -8.34 -13.31 25.57
CA VAL A 249 -6.88 -13.18 25.71
C VAL A 249 -6.28 -14.46 26.27
N LEU A 250 -6.93 -15.11 27.24
CA LEU A 250 -6.43 -16.35 27.83
C LEU A 250 -6.38 -17.49 26.80
N VAL A 251 -7.51 -17.76 26.13
CA VAL A 251 -7.62 -18.87 25.17
C VAL A 251 -6.74 -18.63 23.95
N VAL A 252 -6.82 -17.43 23.37
CA VAL A 252 -6.06 -17.10 22.17
C VAL A 252 -4.59 -16.95 22.51
N GLY A 253 -4.23 -16.41 23.68
CA GLY A 253 -2.84 -16.31 24.13
C GLY A 253 -2.16 -17.67 24.21
N PHE A 254 -2.77 -18.67 24.87
CA PHE A 254 -2.24 -20.03 24.88
C PHE A 254 -2.20 -20.65 23.47
N ALA A 255 -3.25 -20.44 22.66
CA ALA A 255 -3.27 -20.92 21.27
C ALA A 255 -2.15 -20.29 20.43
N THR A 256 -1.82 -19.01 20.67
CA THR A 256 -0.76 -18.31 19.96
C THR A 256 0.58 -18.98 20.19
N LEU A 257 0.94 -19.26 21.45
CA LEU A 257 2.24 -19.84 21.79
C LEU A 257 2.37 -21.29 21.34
N ILE A 258 1.30 -22.08 21.45
CA ILE A 258 1.36 -23.52 21.18
C ILE A 258 1.17 -23.83 19.69
N VAL A 259 0.34 -23.04 18.99
CA VAL A 259 -0.14 -23.39 17.64
C VAL A 259 0.11 -22.27 16.64
N LEU A 260 -0.32 -21.03 16.91
CA LEU A 260 -0.37 -20.00 15.87
C LEU A 260 1.02 -19.48 15.49
N GLN A 261 1.95 -19.31 16.45
CA GLN A 261 3.34 -18.92 16.16
C GLN A 261 4.08 -19.98 15.32
N PRO A 262 4.14 -21.27 15.72
CA PRO A 262 4.77 -22.30 14.89
C PRO A 262 4.12 -22.44 13.50
N LEU A 263 2.79 -22.32 13.41
CA LEU A 263 2.07 -22.39 12.15
C LEU A 263 2.43 -21.20 11.23
N ALA A 264 2.49 -20.00 11.78
CA ALA A 264 2.87 -18.80 11.04
C ALA A 264 4.35 -18.84 10.62
N ALA A 265 5.24 -19.35 11.48
CA ALA A 265 6.65 -19.54 11.14
C ALA A 265 6.82 -20.53 9.99
N GLY A 266 6.18 -21.70 10.04
CA GLY A 266 6.24 -22.65 8.93
C GLY A 266 5.65 -22.08 7.62
N PHE A 267 4.63 -21.22 7.72
CA PHE A 267 4.12 -20.50 6.55
C PHE A 267 5.12 -19.46 6.02
N SER A 268 5.73 -18.66 6.89
CA SER A 268 6.78 -17.70 6.54
C SER A 268 7.94 -18.41 5.83
N ASP A 269 8.44 -19.51 6.38
CA ASP A 269 9.52 -20.31 5.79
C ASP A 269 9.17 -20.79 4.38
N VAL A 270 7.95 -21.30 4.17
CA VAL A 270 7.49 -21.74 2.84
C VAL A 270 7.43 -20.58 1.85
N VAL A 271 6.94 -19.40 2.28
CA VAL A 271 6.90 -18.21 1.43
C VAL A 271 8.32 -17.76 1.07
N GLN A 272 9.23 -17.73 2.04
CA GLN A 272 10.62 -17.34 1.84
C GLN A 272 11.34 -18.30 0.89
N ILE A 273 11.24 -19.61 1.12
CA ILE A 273 11.79 -20.64 0.24
C ILE A 273 11.20 -20.50 -1.17
N GLY A 274 9.89 -20.28 -1.30
CA GLY A 274 9.23 -20.14 -2.59
C GLY A 274 9.74 -18.94 -3.39
N ILE A 275 9.91 -17.79 -2.74
CA ILE A 275 10.43 -16.58 -3.40
C ILE A 275 11.91 -16.74 -3.73
N ASN A 276 12.72 -17.24 -2.81
CA ASN A 276 14.15 -17.47 -3.07
C ASN A 276 14.35 -18.46 -4.21
N PHE A 277 13.60 -19.57 -4.23
CA PHE A 277 13.61 -20.53 -5.34
C PHE A 277 13.22 -19.88 -6.67
N LEU A 278 12.17 -19.05 -6.67
CA LEU A 278 11.73 -18.32 -7.86
C LEU A 278 12.83 -17.39 -8.38
N LEU A 279 13.53 -16.69 -7.50
CA LEU A 279 14.60 -15.76 -7.85
C LEU A 279 15.90 -16.49 -8.26
N GLU A 280 16.29 -17.56 -7.58
CA GLU A 280 17.50 -18.34 -7.89
C GLU A 280 17.39 -19.08 -9.23
N ILE A 281 16.27 -19.76 -9.47
CA ILE A 281 16.08 -20.54 -10.70
C ILE A 281 15.57 -19.66 -11.84
N GLY A 282 14.60 -18.80 -11.55
CA GLY A 282 14.01 -17.93 -12.55
C GLY A 282 14.90 -16.74 -12.92
N GLY A 283 15.81 -16.33 -12.02
CA GLY A 283 16.79 -15.27 -12.22
C GLY A 283 16.18 -14.04 -12.93
N PRO A 284 16.74 -13.62 -14.08
CA PRO A 284 16.24 -12.45 -14.80
C PRO A 284 14.80 -12.63 -15.32
N ILE A 285 14.36 -13.86 -15.61
CA ILE A 285 13.00 -14.12 -16.10
C ILE A 285 11.99 -13.92 -14.97
N ALA A 286 12.29 -14.42 -13.78
CA ALA A 286 11.45 -14.18 -12.60
C ALA A 286 11.34 -12.68 -12.31
N GLY A 287 12.48 -11.96 -12.30
CA GLY A 287 12.49 -10.51 -12.14
C GLY A 287 11.65 -9.77 -13.18
N ALA A 288 11.75 -10.20 -14.45
CA ALA A 288 10.97 -9.63 -15.54
C ALA A 288 9.46 -9.82 -15.36
N VAL A 289 9.05 -11.03 -15.00
CA VAL A 289 7.63 -11.36 -14.79
C VAL A 289 7.09 -10.59 -13.58
N LEU A 290 7.79 -10.61 -12.46
CA LEU A 290 7.37 -9.92 -11.25
C LEU A 290 7.18 -8.42 -11.50
N ALA A 291 8.18 -7.74 -12.04
CA ALA A 291 8.08 -6.31 -12.32
C ALA A 291 7.08 -5.97 -13.43
N GLY A 292 7.03 -6.77 -14.49
CA GLY A 292 6.15 -6.54 -15.64
C GLY A 292 4.67 -6.67 -15.31
N PHE A 293 4.30 -7.60 -14.42
CA PHE A 293 2.90 -7.78 -14.00
C PHE A 293 2.51 -6.96 -12.77
N PHE A 294 3.45 -6.24 -12.15
CA PHE A 294 3.14 -5.44 -10.97
C PHE A 294 2.25 -4.22 -11.30
N LEU A 295 2.43 -3.56 -12.46
CA LEU A 295 1.56 -2.44 -12.86
C LEU A 295 0.07 -2.82 -13.00
N PRO A 296 -0.29 -3.95 -13.66
CA PRO A 296 -1.65 -4.49 -13.60
C PRO A 296 -2.18 -4.70 -12.18
N LEU A 297 -1.33 -5.16 -11.26
CA LEU A 297 -1.70 -5.36 -9.86
C LEU A 297 -1.95 -4.02 -9.13
N VAL A 298 -1.14 -3.00 -9.42
CA VAL A 298 -1.28 -1.63 -8.90
C VAL A 298 -2.58 -0.99 -9.41
N MET A 299 -2.91 -1.17 -10.69
CA MET A 299 -4.14 -0.64 -11.31
C MET A 299 -5.40 -1.06 -10.54
N ILE A 300 -5.45 -2.29 -10.04
CA ILE A 300 -6.58 -2.83 -9.27
C ILE A 300 -6.39 -2.75 -7.75
N GLY A 301 -5.35 -2.07 -7.27
CA GLY A 301 -5.08 -1.81 -5.85
C GLY A 301 -4.64 -3.03 -5.03
N MET A 302 -4.51 -4.21 -5.65
CA MET A 302 -4.21 -5.46 -4.95
C MET A 302 -2.74 -5.60 -4.55
N HIS A 303 -1.87 -4.69 -4.99
CA HIS A 303 -0.44 -4.69 -4.66
C HIS A 303 -0.16 -4.55 -3.15
N HIS A 304 -1.05 -3.87 -2.41
CA HIS A 304 -0.97 -3.82 -0.94
C HIS A 304 -1.20 -5.18 -0.27
N GLY A 305 -1.74 -6.17 -0.99
CA GLY A 305 -1.83 -7.55 -0.52
C GLY A 305 -0.45 -8.21 -0.35
N LEU A 306 0.62 -7.66 -0.95
CA LEU A 306 2.00 -8.14 -0.78
C LEU A 306 2.72 -7.50 0.41
N THR A 307 2.15 -6.47 1.04
CA THR A 307 2.75 -5.79 2.19
C THR A 307 3.13 -6.72 3.35
N PRO A 308 2.30 -7.70 3.78
CA PRO A 308 2.71 -8.61 4.84
C PRO A 308 3.95 -9.43 4.47
N ILE A 309 4.09 -9.83 3.21
CA ILE A 309 5.27 -10.58 2.73
C ILE A 309 6.51 -9.69 2.88
N HIS A 310 6.48 -8.46 2.39
CA HIS A 310 7.61 -7.53 2.53
C HIS A 310 8.01 -7.30 3.99
N LEU A 311 7.02 -7.11 4.87
CA LEU A 311 7.28 -6.85 6.29
C LEU A 311 7.85 -8.08 6.99
N ASP A 312 7.33 -9.28 6.68
CA ASP A 312 7.85 -10.53 7.20
C ASP A 312 9.32 -10.74 6.80
N PHE A 313 9.67 -10.53 5.52
CA PHE A 313 11.07 -10.56 5.07
C PHE A 313 11.96 -9.55 5.80
N ILE A 314 11.49 -8.32 6.00
CA ILE A 314 12.24 -7.30 6.76
C ILE A 314 12.45 -7.72 8.21
N GLU A 315 11.43 -8.31 8.84
CA GLU A 315 11.49 -8.75 10.24
C GLU A 315 12.38 -9.99 10.42
N THR A 316 12.30 -10.96 9.52
CA THR A 316 13.00 -12.25 9.67
C THR A 316 14.42 -12.24 9.10
N ILE A 317 14.67 -11.55 8.00
CA ILE A 317 15.98 -11.53 7.32
C ILE A 317 16.55 -10.11 7.09
N GLY A 318 15.91 -9.08 7.64
CA GLY A 318 16.39 -7.69 7.62
C GLY A 318 16.16 -6.92 6.31
N HIS A 319 15.71 -7.59 5.25
CA HIS A 319 15.47 -6.95 3.95
C HIS A 319 14.47 -7.74 3.10
N THR A 320 13.80 -7.05 2.17
CA THR A 320 12.91 -7.67 1.18
C THR A 320 13.51 -7.61 -0.24
N PRO A 321 13.89 -8.75 -0.84
CA PRO A 321 14.50 -8.77 -2.19
C PRO A 321 13.50 -8.46 -3.30
N ILE A 322 12.20 -8.73 -3.08
CA ILE A 322 11.18 -8.53 -4.12
C ILE A 322 10.78 -7.07 -4.30
N LEU A 323 10.98 -6.20 -3.31
CA LEU A 323 10.48 -4.82 -3.36
C LEU A 323 11.23 -3.98 -4.41
N THR A 324 12.55 -4.17 -4.52
CA THR A 324 13.41 -3.51 -5.50
C THR A 324 13.07 -3.93 -6.94
N ILE A 325 12.73 -5.22 -7.15
CA ILE A 325 12.27 -5.76 -8.43
C ILE A 325 10.92 -5.16 -8.80
N LEU A 326 9.92 -5.26 -7.91
CA LEU A 326 8.56 -4.75 -8.15
C LEU A 326 8.55 -3.23 -8.35
N GLY A 327 9.43 -2.50 -7.65
CA GLY A 327 9.60 -1.05 -7.77
C GLY A 327 9.95 -0.58 -9.19
N MET A 328 10.49 -1.46 -10.04
CA MET A 328 10.81 -1.14 -11.44
C MET A 328 9.56 -0.86 -12.29
N ALA A 329 8.37 -1.27 -11.81
CA ALA A 329 7.07 -0.88 -12.34
C ALA A 329 6.93 0.64 -12.48
N GLY A 330 7.22 1.40 -11.42
CA GLY A 330 7.20 2.86 -11.45
C GLY A 330 8.24 3.42 -12.42
N GLY A 331 9.40 2.75 -12.52
CA GLY A 331 10.43 3.00 -13.53
C GLY A 331 9.89 2.96 -14.96
N GLY A 332 9.31 1.82 -15.33
CA GLY A 332 8.72 1.64 -16.66
C GLY A 332 7.68 2.71 -17.00
N GLN A 333 6.89 3.14 -16.01
CA GLN A 333 5.90 4.21 -16.18
C GLN A 333 6.53 5.56 -16.46
N VAL A 334 7.52 5.99 -15.68
CA VAL A 334 8.22 7.25 -15.90
C VAL A 334 8.82 7.29 -17.30
N GLY A 335 9.48 6.20 -17.72
CA GLY A 335 9.98 6.06 -19.08
C GLY A 335 8.89 6.24 -20.14
N ALA A 336 7.77 5.54 -19.99
CA ALA A 336 6.64 5.63 -20.90
C ALA A 336 6.04 7.03 -20.97
N ALA A 337 5.87 7.71 -19.83
CA ALA A 337 5.38 9.08 -19.77
C ALA A 337 6.34 10.06 -20.48
N LEU A 338 7.66 9.93 -20.27
CA LEU A 338 8.64 10.76 -20.97
C LEU A 338 8.59 10.55 -22.49
N ALA A 339 8.36 9.31 -22.95
CA ALA A 339 8.16 9.04 -24.38
C ALA A 339 6.90 9.71 -24.94
N VAL A 340 5.79 9.65 -24.19
CA VAL A 340 4.55 10.35 -24.55
C VAL A 340 4.79 11.86 -24.60
N TYR A 341 5.49 12.44 -23.61
CA TYR A 341 5.79 13.87 -23.54
C TYR A 341 6.55 14.38 -24.77
N VAL A 342 7.59 13.65 -25.18
CA VAL A 342 8.44 14.03 -26.32
C VAL A 342 7.70 13.83 -27.65
N LYS A 343 6.85 12.81 -27.75
CA LYS A 343 6.24 12.41 -29.02
C LYS A 343 4.89 13.09 -29.30
N THR A 344 4.13 13.47 -28.27
CA THR A 344 2.79 14.06 -28.43
C THR A 344 2.83 15.47 -29.00
N ARG A 345 1.81 15.85 -29.78
CA ARG A 345 1.59 17.22 -30.25
C ARG A 345 0.52 17.94 -29.42
N SER A 346 -0.34 17.21 -28.71
CA SER A 346 -1.35 17.81 -27.81
C SER A 346 -0.72 18.52 -26.61
N GLN A 347 -1.02 19.81 -26.48
CA GLN A 347 -0.56 20.62 -25.36
C GLN A 347 -1.18 20.16 -24.03
N LYS A 348 -2.47 19.77 -24.05
CA LYS A 348 -3.17 19.21 -22.87
C LYS A 348 -2.45 17.97 -22.33
N LEU A 349 -2.08 17.04 -23.22
CA LEU A 349 -1.35 15.84 -22.81
C LEU A 349 0.07 16.16 -22.34
N LYS A 350 0.77 17.12 -22.95
CA LYS A 350 2.09 17.57 -22.45
C LYS A 350 2.01 18.12 -21.03
N ASP A 351 1.04 18.98 -20.76
CA ASP A 351 0.91 19.63 -19.46
C ASP A 351 0.47 18.63 -18.38
N ARG A 352 -0.40 17.67 -18.74
CA ARG A 352 -0.72 16.53 -17.87
C ARG A 352 0.52 15.72 -17.52
N VAL A 353 1.34 15.35 -18.51
CA VAL A 353 2.57 14.57 -18.28
C VAL A 353 3.55 15.36 -17.41
N LYS A 354 3.77 16.66 -17.69
CA LYS A 354 4.61 17.54 -16.85
C LYS A 354 4.14 17.58 -15.40
N GLY A 355 2.83 17.61 -15.17
CA GLY A 355 2.24 17.60 -13.83
C GLY A 355 2.45 16.30 -13.07
N THR A 356 2.51 15.15 -13.76
CA THR A 356 2.55 13.83 -13.12
C THR A 356 3.95 13.21 -13.02
N VAL A 357 4.87 13.55 -13.94
CA VAL A 357 6.22 12.93 -14.01
C VAL A 357 7.08 13.18 -12.76
N PRO A 358 7.10 14.38 -12.15
CA PRO A 358 7.89 14.59 -10.92
C PRO A 358 7.48 13.65 -9.78
N ALA A 359 6.18 13.43 -9.58
CA ALA A 359 5.68 12.47 -8.61
C ALA A 359 6.08 11.02 -8.97
N GLY A 360 6.06 10.67 -10.26
CA GLY A 360 6.51 9.37 -10.75
C GLY A 360 8.00 9.10 -10.50
N PHE A 361 8.88 10.10 -10.64
CA PHE A 361 10.30 9.96 -10.28
C PHE A 361 10.50 9.67 -8.79
N LEU A 362 9.64 10.25 -7.95
CA LEU A 362 9.58 9.97 -6.52
C LEU A 362 8.76 8.70 -6.20
N GLY A 363 8.47 7.86 -7.21
CA GLY A 363 7.83 6.57 -7.06
C GLY A 363 6.33 6.58 -6.79
N VAL A 364 5.69 7.75 -6.82
CA VAL A 364 4.23 7.88 -6.74
C VAL A 364 3.66 7.66 -8.15
N GLY A 365 3.32 6.41 -8.44
CA GLY A 365 2.94 5.97 -9.79
C GLY A 365 1.50 6.29 -10.19
N GLU A 366 0.56 6.44 -9.24
CA GLU A 366 -0.88 6.55 -9.54
C GLU A 366 -1.25 7.74 -10.42
N PRO A 367 -0.74 8.97 -10.19
CA PRO A 367 -1.01 10.10 -11.08
C PRO A 367 -0.58 9.82 -12.53
N LEU A 368 0.52 9.10 -12.71
CA LEU A 368 1.12 8.81 -14.00
C LEU A 368 0.47 7.58 -14.67
N LEU A 369 0.05 6.61 -13.87
CA LEU A 369 -0.76 5.47 -14.28
C LEU A 369 -2.09 5.93 -14.86
N PHE A 370 -2.89 6.61 -14.04
CA PHE A 370 -4.26 6.99 -14.40
C PHE A 370 -4.32 8.24 -15.28
N GLY A 371 -3.39 9.18 -15.12
CA GLY A 371 -3.38 10.40 -15.93
C GLY A 371 -2.82 10.21 -17.34
N VAL A 372 -1.86 9.30 -17.53
CA VAL A 372 -1.10 9.21 -18.79
C VAL A 372 -1.17 7.82 -19.42
N THR A 373 -0.63 6.81 -18.75
CA THR A 373 -0.32 5.54 -19.42
C THR A 373 -1.54 4.64 -19.66
N LEU A 374 -2.43 4.54 -18.67
CA LEU A 374 -3.62 3.69 -18.72
C LEU A 374 -4.67 4.20 -19.72
N PRO A 375 -5.04 5.49 -19.76
CA PRO A 375 -6.02 5.99 -20.72
C PRO A 375 -5.61 5.79 -22.18
N LEU A 376 -4.29 5.85 -22.45
CA LEU A 376 -3.74 5.61 -23.79
C LEU A 376 -3.65 4.12 -24.15
N GLY A 377 -3.84 3.22 -23.18
CA GLY A 377 -3.87 1.76 -23.31
C GLY A 377 -2.52 1.13 -23.64
N ARG A 378 -1.97 1.41 -24.83
CA ARG A 378 -0.69 0.83 -25.29
C ARG A 378 0.53 1.33 -24.50
N PRO A 379 0.64 2.62 -24.14
CA PRO A 379 1.73 3.09 -23.27
C PRO A 379 1.79 2.39 -21.92
N PHE A 380 0.65 1.96 -21.35
CA PHE A 380 0.63 1.13 -20.15
C PHE A 380 1.30 -0.23 -20.36
N VAL A 381 1.01 -0.92 -21.46
CA VAL A 381 1.64 -2.21 -21.78
C VAL A 381 3.14 -2.05 -22.01
N THR A 382 3.57 -1.01 -22.73
CA THR A 382 5.00 -0.77 -22.96
C THR A 382 5.74 -0.30 -21.70
N ALA A 383 5.06 0.36 -20.77
CA ALA A 383 5.58 0.62 -19.43
C ALA A 383 5.85 -0.69 -18.67
N CYS A 384 4.92 -1.66 -18.73
CA CYS A 384 5.11 -2.99 -18.13
C CYS A 384 6.33 -3.71 -18.72
N LEU A 385 6.52 -3.63 -20.04
CA LEU A 385 7.71 -4.20 -20.68
C LEU A 385 9.00 -3.51 -20.25
N GLY A 386 9.00 -2.18 -20.09
CA GLY A 386 10.15 -1.44 -19.56
C GLY A 386 10.48 -1.85 -18.14
N ALA A 387 9.45 -1.98 -17.30
CA ALA A 387 9.57 -2.48 -15.94
C ALA A 387 10.14 -3.90 -15.89
N ALA A 388 9.73 -4.79 -16.80
CA ALA A 388 10.25 -6.13 -16.91
C ALA A 388 11.77 -6.16 -17.15
N VAL A 389 12.32 -5.27 -17.99
CA VAL A 389 13.77 -5.22 -18.21
C VAL A 389 14.52 -4.73 -16.97
N GLY A 390 14.00 -3.70 -16.30
CA GLY A 390 14.57 -3.24 -15.03
C GLY A 390 14.49 -4.30 -13.92
N GLY A 391 13.35 -5.00 -13.80
CA GLY A 391 13.14 -6.07 -12.83
C GLY A 391 14.05 -7.27 -13.07
N ALA A 392 14.27 -7.63 -14.33
CA ALA A 392 15.24 -8.67 -14.71
C ALA A 392 16.65 -8.33 -14.22
N PHE A 393 17.06 -7.08 -14.39
CA PHE A 393 18.34 -6.61 -13.89
C PHE A 393 18.41 -6.67 -12.36
N GLN A 394 17.40 -6.17 -11.65
CA GLN A 394 17.40 -6.19 -10.18
C GLN A 394 17.46 -7.59 -9.60
N ALA A 395 16.77 -8.55 -10.22
CA ALA A 395 16.80 -9.94 -9.80
C ALA A 395 18.21 -10.56 -9.91
N VAL A 396 18.97 -10.19 -10.96
CA VAL A 396 20.36 -10.65 -11.13
C VAL A 396 21.31 -9.87 -10.21
N ALA A 397 21.06 -8.58 -10.01
CA ALA A 397 21.87 -7.75 -9.13
C ALA A 397 21.72 -8.11 -7.65
N GLY A 398 20.63 -8.81 -7.28
CA GLY A 398 20.39 -9.26 -5.91
C GLY A 398 20.06 -8.13 -4.94
N THR A 399 19.44 -7.04 -5.42
CA THR A 399 19.14 -5.88 -4.58
C THR A 399 17.97 -6.13 -3.63
N GLY A 400 18.09 -5.67 -2.39
CA GLY A 400 17.04 -5.71 -1.38
C GLY A 400 16.73 -4.35 -0.79
N ALA A 401 15.60 -4.23 -0.08
CA ALA A 401 15.25 -3.03 0.67
C ALA A 401 15.04 -3.34 2.16
N THR A 402 15.56 -2.50 3.04
CA THR A 402 15.51 -2.64 4.52
C THR A 402 14.23 -2.06 5.15
N GLY A 403 13.31 -1.55 4.33
CA GLY A 403 12.09 -0.92 4.79
C GLY A 403 11.02 -0.93 3.71
N ILE A 404 9.82 -0.47 4.06
CA ILE A 404 8.77 -0.19 3.09
C ILE A 404 8.77 1.30 2.78
N GLY A 405 9.03 1.64 1.53
CA GLY A 405 9.05 3.01 1.04
C GLY A 405 8.33 3.15 -0.29
N ILE A 406 8.26 4.39 -0.76
CA ILE A 406 7.75 4.69 -2.10
C ILE A 406 8.85 4.30 -3.11
N SER A 407 8.45 3.77 -4.28
CA SER A 407 9.35 3.29 -5.35
C SER A 407 10.23 4.40 -5.97
N GLY A 408 10.87 4.16 -7.11
CA GLY A 408 11.62 5.22 -7.81
C GLY A 408 12.81 5.74 -7.00
N LEU A 409 13.09 7.04 -7.08
CA LEU A 409 14.25 7.66 -6.41
C LEU A 409 14.13 7.66 -4.89
N SER A 410 12.92 7.68 -4.33
CA SER A 410 12.71 7.69 -2.88
C SER A 410 13.05 6.37 -2.20
N MET A 411 13.23 5.28 -2.96
CA MET A 411 13.65 4.00 -2.41
C MET A 411 15.17 3.93 -2.18
N ILE A 412 15.96 4.81 -2.80
CA ILE A 412 17.43 4.79 -2.70
C ILE A 412 17.90 4.72 -1.24
N PRO A 413 17.40 5.53 -0.28
CA PRO A 413 17.89 5.49 1.08
C PRO A 413 17.74 4.11 1.75
N ILE A 414 16.71 3.34 1.40
CA ILE A 414 16.38 2.07 2.06
C ILE A 414 16.95 0.84 1.34
N ILE A 415 17.85 0.99 0.37
CA ILE A 415 18.49 -0.16 -0.28
C ILE A 415 19.49 -0.81 0.69
N ALA A 416 19.39 -2.14 0.80
CA ALA A 416 20.23 -2.95 1.66
C ALA A 416 21.68 -3.03 1.17
N GLU A 417 22.60 -3.27 2.11
CA GLU A 417 24.00 -3.67 1.85
C GLU A 417 24.78 -2.73 0.91
N GLY A 418 24.46 -1.44 0.89
CA GLY A 418 25.17 -0.48 0.06
C GLY A 418 24.91 -0.62 -1.45
N GLN A 419 23.96 -1.45 -1.88
CA GLN A 419 23.71 -1.75 -3.29
C GLN A 419 22.95 -0.63 -4.06
N TYR A 420 23.06 0.61 -3.58
CA TYR A 420 22.40 1.80 -4.13
C TYR A 420 22.67 1.99 -5.63
N ILE A 421 23.92 1.76 -6.05
CA ILE A 421 24.34 1.94 -7.45
C ILE A 421 23.66 0.90 -8.35
N SER A 422 23.64 -0.37 -7.92
CA SER A 422 22.91 -1.42 -8.63
C SER A 422 21.42 -1.06 -8.74
N TYR A 423 20.81 -0.59 -7.66
CA TYR A 423 19.42 -0.17 -7.69
C TYR A 423 19.19 0.98 -8.70
N ILE A 424 20.04 2.01 -8.68
CA ILE A 424 19.97 3.15 -9.61
C ILE A 424 20.12 2.69 -11.06
N ILE A 425 21.03 1.76 -11.35
CA ILE A 425 21.21 1.22 -12.70
C ILE A 425 19.94 0.50 -13.16
N GLY A 426 19.34 -0.36 -12.32
CA GLY A 426 18.08 -1.02 -12.62
C GLY A 426 16.94 -0.03 -12.89
N LEU A 427 16.86 1.03 -12.09
CA LEU A 427 15.87 2.09 -12.25
C LEU A 427 16.05 2.86 -13.56
N LEU A 428 17.30 3.21 -13.92
CA LEU A 428 17.63 3.85 -15.20
C LEU A 428 17.32 2.94 -16.38
N ILE A 429 17.58 1.63 -16.28
CA ILE A 429 17.21 0.63 -17.28
C ILE A 429 15.68 0.64 -17.48
N ALA A 430 14.90 0.62 -16.39
CA ALA A 430 13.44 0.68 -16.47
C ALA A 430 12.96 1.97 -17.15
N TYR A 431 13.54 3.13 -16.82
CA TYR A 431 13.25 4.41 -17.49
C TYR A 431 13.56 4.34 -18.99
N VAL A 432 14.75 3.88 -19.36
CA VAL A 432 15.21 3.84 -20.75
C VAL A 432 14.36 2.88 -21.58
N PHE A 433 14.12 1.65 -21.12
CA PHE A 433 13.32 0.69 -21.88
C PHE A 433 11.84 1.03 -21.89
N GLY A 434 11.30 1.57 -20.79
CA GLY A 434 9.94 2.13 -20.77
C GLY A 434 9.78 3.25 -21.80
N PHE A 435 10.78 4.12 -21.94
CA PHE A 435 10.82 5.15 -22.97
C PHE A 435 10.91 4.55 -24.37
N LEU A 436 11.89 3.68 -24.65
CA LEU A 436 12.12 3.14 -25.99
C LEU A 436 10.92 2.34 -26.51
N PHE A 437 10.38 1.44 -25.68
CA PHE A 437 9.20 0.65 -26.06
C PHE A 437 7.99 1.53 -26.31
N THR A 438 7.77 2.54 -25.48
CA THR A 438 6.63 3.45 -25.65
C THR A 438 6.80 4.37 -26.86
N TYR A 439 8.01 4.89 -27.06
CA TYR A 439 8.32 5.81 -28.16
C TYR A 439 8.19 5.13 -29.52
N TRP A 440 8.64 3.88 -29.68
CA TRP A 440 8.55 3.17 -30.96
C TRP A 440 7.24 2.41 -31.13
N PHE A 441 6.70 1.78 -30.08
CA PHE A 441 5.60 0.83 -30.20
C PHE A 441 4.36 1.18 -29.35
N GLY A 442 4.51 1.98 -28.30
CA GLY A 442 3.44 2.26 -27.34
C GLY A 442 2.55 3.44 -27.71
N PHE A 443 3.10 4.54 -28.23
CA PHE A 443 2.33 5.77 -28.47
C PHE A 443 2.21 6.15 -29.95
N LYS A 444 0.99 6.52 -30.36
CA LYS A 444 0.68 7.19 -31.63
C LYS A 444 -0.24 8.38 -31.35
N GLU A 445 -0.08 9.46 -32.12
CA GLU A 445 -0.87 10.69 -31.92
C GLU A 445 -2.39 10.46 -32.01
N GLU A 446 -2.82 9.53 -32.86
CA GLU A 446 -4.24 9.16 -33.00
C GLU A 446 -4.89 8.71 -31.69
N MET A 447 -4.11 8.21 -30.74
CA MET A 447 -4.61 7.76 -29.42
C MET A 447 -5.09 8.93 -28.55
N VAL A 448 -4.64 10.15 -28.85
CA VAL A 448 -5.04 11.36 -28.11
C VAL A 448 -6.52 11.71 -28.34
N LYS A 449 -7.10 11.29 -29.47
CA LYS A 449 -8.53 11.50 -29.76
C LYS A 449 -9.47 10.78 -28.80
N ASN A 450 -8.96 9.82 -28.02
CA ASN A 450 -9.73 9.12 -27.00
C ASN A 450 -9.68 9.84 -25.63
N LEU A 451 -8.97 10.96 -25.53
CA LEU A 451 -8.78 11.78 -24.32
C LEU A 451 -9.45 13.17 -24.42
N GLU A 452 -9.97 13.51 -25.60
CA GLU A 452 -10.78 14.68 -25.92
C GLU A 452 -12.22 14.23 -26.12
#